data_AF-A0A8J4RJR7-F1
#
_entry.id   AF-A0A8J4RJR7-F1
#
_cell.length_a   1.000
_cell.length_b   1.000
_cell.length_c   1.000
_cell.angle_alpha   90.00
_cell.angle_beta   90.00
_cell.angle_gamma   90.00
#
_symmetry.space_group_name_H-M   'P 1'
#
loop_
_entity.id
_entity.type
_entity.pdbx_description
1 polymer ?
#
loop_
_entity_poly.entity_id
_entity_poly.type
_entity_poly.pdbx_seq_one_letter_code
_entity_poly.pdbx_strand_id
1 'polypeptide(L)'
;MVVSEDETNRLFRIRKTVMQMLKDRGYLVADFEVDMTKDQFRRKYGESMKREDLVINKTKRTDSSDQEAELMVNIKEHVLVPEHQVLTTEEKKTLLERYTVKETQLPRIQVTDPIARYYGLKRGQVVKIIRPSETAGRYVTYRYVV
;
A
#
# COMPACT_ATOMS: atom_id res chain seq x y z
N MET A 1 -12.14 5.52 18.78
CA MET A 1 -11.27 4.50 19.40
C MET A 1 -10.18 5.28 20.10
N VAL A 2 -10.05 5.18 21.43
CA VAL A 2 -8.93 5.80 22.14
C VAL A 2 -7.69 5.01 21.78
N VAL A 3 -6.69 5.67 21.20
CA VAL A 3 -5.46 5.02 20.75
C VAL A 3 -4.57 4.77 21.95
N SER A 4 -4.05 3.56 22.12
CA SER A 4 -3.16 3.26 23.25
C SER A 4 -1.85 4.04 23.15
N GLU A 5 -1.18 4.25 24.29
CA GLU A 5 0.12 4.92 24.34
C GLU A 5 1.18 4.22 23.46
N ASP A 6 1.13 2.88 23.40
CA ASP A 6 2.01 2.05 22.58
C ASP A 6 1.71 2.18 21.08
N GLU A 7 0.44 2.21 20.70
CA GLU A 7 0.04 2.48 19.31
C GLU A 7 0.47 3.89 18.89
N THR A 8 0.35 4.87 19.78
CA THR A 8 0.80 6.24 19.53
C THR A 8 2.32 6.28 19.28
N ASN A 9 3.09 5.52 20.06
CA ASN A 9 4.54 5.39 19.88
C ASN A 9 4.89 4.73 18.54
N ARG A 10 4.19 3.64 18.19
CA ARG A 10 4.37 2.94 16.91
C ARG A 10 4.06 3.88 15.74
N LEU A 11 2.92 4.57 15.78
CA LEU A 11 2.50 5.51 14.74
C LEU A 11 3.47 6.70 14.60
N PHE A 12 3.96 7.24 15.71
CA PHE A 12 4.98 8.31 15.67
C PHE A 12 6.27 7.85 14.97
N ARG A 13 6.77 6.66 15.30
CA ARG A 13 7.97 6.09 14.67
C ARG A 13 7.76 5.85 13.18
N ILE A 14 6.63 5.23 12.80
CA ILE A 14 6.26 4.99 11.40
C ILE A 14 6.21 6.31 10.64
N ARG A 15 5.51 7.33 11.18
CA ARG A 15 5.43 8.66 10.55
C ARG A 15 6.80 9.26 10.31
N LYS A 16 7.68 9.22 11.32
CA LYS A 16 9.03 9.78 11.21
C LYS A 16 9.82 9.12 10.09
N THR A 17 9.77 7.80 10.00
CA THR A 17 10.42 7.03 8.93
C THR A 17 9.82 7.36 7.56
N VAL A 18 8.50 7.44 7.44
CA VAL A 18 7.81 7.79 6.18
C VAL A 18 8.17 9.20 5.73
N MET A 19 8.15 10.19 6.63
CA MET A 19 8.50 11.58 6.30
C MET A 19 9.97 11.72 5.85
N GLN A 20 10.89 11.01 6.51
CA GLN A 20 12.29 10.96 6.09
C GLN A 20 12.43 10.31 4.71
N MET A 21 11.77 9.16 4.49
CA MET A 21 11.79 8.47 3.20
C MET A 21 11.25 9.33 2.05
N LEU A 22 10.15 10.06 2.28
CA LEU A 22 9.58 10.99 1.29
C LEU A 22 10.55 12.15 0.99
N LYS A 23 11.22 12.70 2.00
CA LYS A 23 12.27 13.72 1.80
C LYS A 23 13.41 13.19 0.93
N ASP A 24 13.91 11.99 1.23
CA ASP A 24 15.02 11.35 0.51
C ASP A 24 14.65 11.02 -0.95
N ARG A 25 13.37 10.67 -1.20
CA ARG A 25 12.82 10.44 -2.55
C ARG A 25 12.54 11.71 -3.35
N GLY A 26 12.80 12.89 -2.77
CA GLY A 26 12.63 14.18 -3.44
C GLY A 26 11.21 14.75 -3.38
N TYR A 27 10.38 14.34 -2.42
CA TYR A 27 9.08 14.97 -2.16
C TYR A 27 9.22 16.29 -1.40
N LEU A 28 8.22 17.16 -1.53
CA LEU A 28 8.12 18.42 -0.80
C LEU A 28 7.69 18.17 0.65
N VAL A 29 8.65 17.77 1.48
CA VAL A 29 8.52 17.62 2.94
C VAL A 29 9.25 18.78 3.60
N ALA A 30 8.60 19.47 4.53
CA ALA A 30 9.22 20.56 5.28
C ALA A 30 10.00 20.00 6.49
N ASP A 31 11.11 20.66 6.86
CA ASP A 31 11.98 20.17 7.94
C ASP A 31 11.26 20.06 9.29
N PHE A 32 10.33 20.98 9.57
CA PHE A 32 9.49 20.91 10.78
C PHE A 32 8.55 19.69 10.82
N GLU A 33 8.25 19.07 9.67
CA GLU A 33 7.44 17.84 9.63
C GLU A 33 8.27 16.59 9.95
N VAL A 34 9.57 16.63 9.66
CA VAL A 34 10.54 15.56 9.94
C VAL A 34 10.98 15.61 11.41
N ASP A 35 11.25 16.81 11.90
CA ASP A 35 11.75 17.06 13.26
C ASP A 35 10.63 17.23 14.31
N MET A 36 9.40 16.87 13.96
CA MET A 36 8.25 16.91 14.87
C MET A 36 8.51 16.04 16.11
N THR A 37 8.31 16.60 17.30
CA THR A 37 8.48 15.86 18.56
C THR A 37 7.27 14.97 18.86
N LYS A 38 7.47 13.94 19.68
CA LYS A 38 6.38 13.04 20.12
C LYS A 38 5.25 13.81 20.81
N ASP A 39 5.58 14.80 21.62
CA ASP A 39 4.59 15.61 22.33
C ASP A 39 3.80 16.51 21.38
N GLN A 40 4.46 17.07 20.36
CA GLN A 40 3.79 17.81 19.29
C GLN A 40 2.88 16.90 18.47
N PHE A 41 3.31 15.67 18.19
CA PHE A 41 2.48 14.67 17.52
C PHE A 41 1.22 14.33 18.33
N ARG A 42 1.36 14.11 19.65
CA ARG A 42 0.22 13.90 20.55
C ARG A 42 -0.74 15.09 20.58
N ARG A 43 -0.22 16.31 20.67
CA ARG A 43 -1.05 17.53 20.67
C ARG A 43 -1.78 17.75 19.35
N LYS A 44 -1.12 17.42 18.22
CA LYS A 44 -1.68 17.62 16.88
C LYS A 44 -2.77 16.63 16.53
N TYR A 45 -2.63 15.37 16.96
CA TYR A 45 -3.54 14.29 16.57
C TYR A 45 -4.48 13.80 17.70
N GLY A 46 -4.23 14.21 18.95
CA GLY A 46 -5.13 14.01 20.10
C GLY A 46 -5.32 12.56 20.55
N GLU A 47 -6.17 12.36 21.57
CA GLU A 47 -6.58 11.03 22.07
C GLU A 47 -7.55 10.29 21.12
N SER A 48 -8.14 11.00 20.16
CA SER A 48 -9.07 10.45 19.16
C SER A 48 -8.49 10.56 17.75
N MET A 49 -7.39 9.85 17.49
CA MET A 49 -6.75 9.83 16.18
C MET A 49 -7.66 9.18 15.13
N LYS A 50 -8.08 9.91 14.09
CA LYS A 50 -8.80 9.33 12.96
C LYS A 50 -7.81 8.90 11.88
N ARG A 51 -8.16 7.86 11.11
CA ARG A 51 -7.32 7.39 9.98
C ARG A 51 -7.09 8.47 8.93
N GLU A 52 -8.07 9.36 8.75
CA GLU A 52 -8.02 10.48 7.80
C GLU A 52 -6.89 11.47 8.14
N ASP A 53 -6.61 11.69 9.43
CA ASP A 53 -5.57 12.62 9.88
C ASP A 53 -4.15 12.09 9.61
N LEU A 54 -4.03 10.79 9.31
CA LEU A 54 -2.76 10.10 9.05
C LEU A 54 -2.45 9.89 7.56
N VAL A 55 -3.32 10.39 6.68
CA VAL A 55 -3.08 10.37 5.24
C VAL A 55 -2.05 11.44 4.89
N ILE A 56 -0.90 11.03 4.36
CA ILE A 56 0.17 11.95 3.95
C ILE A 56 0.07 12.13 2.44
N ASN A 57 -0.40 13.30 1.99
CA ASN A 57 -0.37 13.69 0.58
C ASN A 57 0.83 14.60 0.34
N LYS A 58 1.83 14.12 -0.41
CA LYS A 58 3.02 14.91 -0.76
C LYS A 58 3.24 14.91 -2.26
N THR A 59 3.56 16.07 -2.79
CA THR A 59 3.92 16.31 -4.19
C THR A 59 5.42 16.19 -4.37
N LYS A 60 5.87 15.57 -5.46
CA LYS A 60 7.30 15.50 -5.79
C LYS A 60 7.84 16.86 -6.26
N ARG A 61 9.11 17.17 -5.96
CA ARG A 61 9.74 18.42 -6.39
C ARG A 61 9.87 18.55 -7.91
N THR A 62 10.10 17.42 -8.58
CA THR A 62 10.43 17.36 -10.02
C THR A 62 9.23 17.11 -10.91
N ASP A 63 8.18 16.49 -10.37
CA ASP A 63 6.99 16.12 -11.12
C ASP A 63 5.75 16.42 -10.27
N SER A 64 5.02 17.46 -10.65
CA SER A 64 3.79 17.87 -9.96
C SER A 64 2.64 16.88 -10.16
N SER A 65 2.75 15.95 -11.12
CA SER A 65 1.73 14.94 -11.40
C SER A 65 1.87 13.68 -10.52
N ASP A 66 3.08 13.43 -9.99
CA ASP A 66 3.35 12.36 -9.03
C ASP A 66 2.94 12.81 -7.62
N GLN A 67 1.67 12.57 -7.28
CA GLN A 67 1.15 12.65 -5.91
C GLN A 67 1.13 11.27 -5.26
N GLU A 68 2.04 11.04 -4.31
CA GLU A 68 1.99 9.85 -3.45
C GLU A 68 1.20 10.18 -2.18
N ALA A 69 0.01 9.58 -2.10
CA ALA A 69 -0.76 9.48 -0.88
C ALA A 69 -0.27 8.23 -0.14
N GLU A 70 0.62 8.41 0.83
CA GLU A 70 1.11 7.30 1.64
C GLU A 70 0.27 7.21 2.92
N LEU A 71 -0.39 6.07 3.09
CA LEU A 71 -1.10 5.74 4.32
C LEU A 71 -0.06 5.25 5.34
N MET A 72 -0.04 5.83 6.54
CA MET A 72 0.79 5.34 7.66
C MET A 72 0.43 3.92 8.14
N VAL A 73 -0.55 3.27 7.53
CA VAL A 73 -1.00 1.92 7.86
C VAL A 73 -0.62 0.99 6.73
N ASN A 74 0.16 -0.04 7.05
CA ASN A 74 0.49 -1.10 6.11
C ASN A 74 -0.79 -1.82 5.67
N ILE A 75 -1.27 -1.50 4.47
CA ILE A 75 -2.52 -2.07 3.91
C ILE A 75 -2.47 -3.60 3.79
N LYS A 76 -1.26 -4.20 3.73
CA LYS A 76 -1.06 -5.65 3.68
C LYS A 76 -1.46 -6.36 4.98
N GLU A 77 -1.35 -5.70 6.12
CA GLU A 77 -1.63 -6.31 7.44
C GLU A 77 -3.12 -6.33 7.78
N HIS A 78 -3.99 -5.80 6.91
CA HIS A 78 -5.42 -5.75 7.16
C HIS A 78 -6.08 -7.13 6.96
N VAL A 79 -6.96 -7.53 7.87
CA VAL A 79 -7.66 -8.83 7.85
C VAL A 79 -8.41 -9.11 6.54
N LEU A 80 -8.97 -8.06 5.91
CA LEU A 80 -9.69 -8.19 4.63
C LEU A 80 -8.79 -8.20 3.39
N VAL A 81 -7.48 -7.97 3.56
CA VAL A 81 -6.53 -7.96 2.44
C VAL A 81 -5.84 -9.32 2.36
N PRO A 82 -6.10 -10.12 1.31
CA PRO A 82 -5.48 -11.42 1.15
C PRO A 82 -4.01 -11.31 0.73
N GLU A 83 -3.33 -12.46 0.67
CA GLU A 83 -1.95 -12.50 0.19
C GLU A 83 -1.87 -12.32 -1.32
N HIS A 84 -0.96 -11.46 -1.76
CA HIS A 84 -0.71 -11.16 -3.17
C HIS A 84 0.74 -11.53 -3.53
N GLN A 85 0.90 -12.30 -4.60
CA GLN A 85 2.19 -12.71 -5.14
C GLN A 85 2.27 -12.31 -6.61
N VAL A 86 3.30 -11.54 -6.97
CA VAL A 86 3.56 -11.15 -8.37
C VAL A 86 4.14 -12.35 -9.10
N LEU A 87 3.57 -12.69 -10.25
CA LEU A 87 4.09 -13.79 -11.07
C LEU A 87 5.23 -13.32 -11.96
N THR A 88 6.20 -14.21 -12.20
CA THR A 88 7.21 -14.01 -13.23
C THR A 88 6.61 -14.20 -14.62
N THR A 89 7.32 -13.76 -15.66
CA THR A 89 6.90 -13.93 -17.05
C THR A 89 6.74 -15.41 -17.43
N GLU A 90 7.58 -16.28 -16.88
CA GLU A 90 7.53 -17.73 -17.11
C GLU A 90 6.31 -18.37 -16.43
N GLU A 91 6.03 -18.00 -15.17
CA GLU A 91 4.85 -18.45 -14.44
C GLU A 91 3.56 -17.96 -15.11
N LYS A 92 3.56 -16.71 -15.58
CA LYS A 92 2.45 -16.12 -16.36
C LYS A 92 2.20 -16.93 -17.63
N LYS A 93 3.24 -17.26 -18.40
CA LYS A 93 3.09 -18.06 -19.63
C LYS A 93 2.50 -19.43 -19.33
N THR A 94 3.07 -20.12 -18.33
CA THR A 94 2.59 -21.44 -17.87
C THR A 94 1.13 -21.39 -17.42
N LEU A 95 0.71 -20.31 -16.75
CA LEU A 95 -0.67 -20.10 -16.33
C LEU A 95 -1.62 -20.00 -17.53
N LEU A 96 -1.28 -19.17 -18.50
CA LEU A 96 -2.12 -18.93 -19.69
C LEU A 96 -2.27 -20.21 -20.53
N GLU A 97 -1.19 -20.99 -20.65
CA GLU A 97 -1.19 -22.28 -21.33
C GLU A 97 -2.09 -23.28 -20.59
N ARG A 98 -1.89 -23.44 -19.26
CA ARG A 98 -2.66 -24.38 -18.43
C ARG A 98 -4.17 -24.14 -18.50
N TYR A 99 -4.60 -22.90 -18.44
CA TYR A 99 -6.02 -22.55 -18.49
C TYR A 99 -6.53 -22.31 -19.91
N THR A 100 -5.64 -22.32 -20.91
CA THR A 100 -5.96 -22.05 -22.33
C THR A 100 -6.74 -20.72 -22.48
N VAL A 101 -6.25 -19.67 -21.80
CA VAL A 101 -6.86 -18.33 -21.81
C VAL A 101 -5.86 -17.27 -22.26
N LYS A 102 -6.40 -16.19 -22.84
CA LYS A 102 -5.64 -14.97 -23.14
C LYS A 102 -5.56 -14.07 -21.91
N GLU A 103 -4.52 -13.24 -21.84
CA GLU A 103 -4.31 -12.28 -20.75
C GLU A 103 -5.53 -11.37 -20.51
N THR A 104 -6.20 -10.96 -21.59
CA THR A 104 -7.36 -10.07 -21.55
C THR A 104 -8.62 -10.69 -20.95
N GLN A 105 -8.67 -12.03 -20.87
CA GLN A 105 -9.78 -12.79 -20.31
C GLN A 105 -9.66 -12.99 -18.79
N LEU A 106 -8.48 -12.70 -18.22
CA LEU A 106 -8.30 -12.73 -16.77
C LEU A 106 -9.05 -11.56 -16.12
N PRO A 107 -9.58 -11.73 -14.89
CA PRO A 107 -10.11 -10.64 -14.10
C PRO A 107 -9.07 -9.52 -13.96
N ARG A 108 -9.51 -8.26 -13.94
CA ARG A 108 -8.61 -7.10 -14.01
C ARG A 108 -8.37 -6.49 -12.63
N ILE A 109 -7.19 -5.90 -12.44
CA ILE A 109 -6.85 -5.02 -11.32
C ILE A 109 -6.26 -3.72 -11.89
N GLN A 110 -6.70 -2.58 -11.38
CA GLN A 110 -6.23 -1.27 -11.84
C GLN A 110 -4.83 -0.99 -11.29
N VAL A 111 -3.96 -0.32 -12.05
CA VAL A 111 -2.67 0.20 -11.55
C VAL A 111 -2.86 1.15 -10.36
N THR A 112 -4.01 1.84 -10.29
CA THR A 112 -4.36 2.74 -9.18
C THR A 112 -4.80 2.01 -7.91
N ASP A 113 -5.01 0.69 -7.96
CA ASP A 113 -5.40 -0.09 -6.78
C ASP A 113 -4.32 0.03 -5.68
N PRO A 114 -4.69 0.19 -4.40
CA PRO A 114 -3.72 0.32 -3.31
C PRO A 114 -2.67 -0.79 -3.27
N ILE A 115 -3.07 -2.04 -3.55
CA ILE A 115 -2.15 -3.18 -3.57
C ILE A 115 -1.25 -3.14 -4.80
N ALA A 116 -1.80 -2.76 -5.96
CA ALA A 116 -1.00 -2.59 -7.16
C ALA A 116 0.06 -1.51 -6.97
N ARG A 117 -0.29 -0.37 -6.36
CA ARG A 117 0.64 0.69 -6.00
C ARG A 117 1.70 0.22 -5.00
N TYR A 118 1.28 -0.50 -3.95
CA TYR A 118 2.19 -0.98 -2.90
C TYR A 118 3.27 -1.92 -3.45
N TYR A 119 2.91 -2.84 -4.35
CA TYR A 119 3.86 -3.75 -5.00
C TYR A 119 4.54 -3.15 -6.24
N GLY A 120 4.21 -1.91 -6.63
CA GLY A 120 4.74 -1.28 -7.84
C GLY A 120 4.38 -2.02 -9.12
N LEU A 121 3.17 -2.59 -9.19
CA LEU A 121 2.73 -3.38 -10.34
C LEU A 121 2.61 -2.52 -11.60
N LYS A 122 3.10 -3.07 -12.72
CA LYS A 122 3.03 -2.45 -14.04
C LYS A 122 1.97 -3.13 -14.90
N ARG A 123 1.41 -2.37 -15.84
CA ARG A 123 0.47 -2.89 -16.85
C ARG A 123 1.07 -4.12 -17.54
N GLY A 124 0.25 -5.14 -17.74
CA GLY A 124 0.68 -6.39 -18.36
C GLY A 124 1.18 -7.46 -17.38
N GLN A 125 1.39 -7.13 -16.11
CA GLN A 125 1.71 -8.12 -15.09
C GLN A 125 0.47 -8.88 -14.61
N VAL A 126 0.69 -10.06 -14.03
CA VAL A 126 -0.36 -10.87 -13.41
C VAL A 126 -0.01 -11.08 -11.93
N VAL A 127 -0.99 -10.86 -11.07
CA VAL A 127 -0.87 -11.11 -9.63
C VAL A 127 -1.71 -12.33 -9.26
N LYS A 128 -1.12 -13.22 -8.48
CA LYS A 128 -1.77 -14.35 -7.83
C LYS A 128 -2.27 -13.89 -6.46
N ILE A 129 -3.54 -14.12 -6.20
CA ILE A 129 -4.21 -13.74 -4.95
C ILE A 129 -4.66 -15.02 -4.25
N ILE A 130 -4.24 -15.17 -2.99
CA ILE A 130 -4.57 -16.34 -2.18
C ILE A 130 -5.36 -15.87 -0.98
N ARG A 131 -6.62 -16.32 -0.90
CA ARG A 131 -7.52 -15.98 0.20
C ARG A 131 -8.02 -17.23 0.92
N PRO A 132 -8.29 -17.15 2.24
CA PRO A 132 -8.99 -18.22 2.94
C PRO A 132 -10.40 -18.38 2.35
N SER A 133 -10.87 -19.62 2.28
CA SER A 133 -12.21 -19.97 1.82
C SER A 133 -12.80 -21.00 2.77
N GLU A 134 -14.04 -20.78 3.21
CA GLU A 134 -14.71 -21.68 4.16
C GLU A 134 -14.96 -23.07 3.57
N THR A 135 -15.24 -23.16 2.27
CA THR A 135 -15.54 -24.42 1.59
C THR A 135 -14.31 -25.18 1.12
N ALA A 136 -13.28 -24.48 0.66
CA ALA A 136 -12.11 -25.08 -0.01
C ALA A 136 -10.80 -24.93 0.78
N GLY A 137 -10.84 -24.34 1.97
CA GLY A 137 -9.67 -23.96 2.76
C GLY A 137 -8.95 -22.74 2.18
N ARG A 138 -8.42 -22.85 0.95
CA ARG A 138 -7.77 -21.75 0.22
C ARG A 138 -8.35 -21.61 -1.17
N TYR A 139 -8.66 -20.38 -1.55
CA TYR A 139 -9.08 -20.02 -2.90
C TYR A 139 -7.99 -19.19 -3.58
N VAL A 140 -7.57 -19.62 -4.77
CA VAL A 140 -6.55 -18.95 -5.56
C VAL A 140 -7.19 -18.33 -6.79
N THR A 141 -6.94 -17.05 -7.02
CA THR A 141 -7.36 -16.34 -8.23
C THR A 141 -6.20 -15.56 -8.82
N TYR A 142 -6.27 -15.29 -10.12
CA TYR A 142 -5.27 -14.51 -10.85
C TYR A 142 -5.90 -13.25 -11.39
N ARG A 143 -5.20 -12.11 -11.31
CA ARG A 143 -5.67 -10.84 -11.86
C ARG A 143 -4.62 -10.20 -12.77
N TYR A 144 -5.08 -9.67 -13.90
CA TYR A 144 -4.27 -8.95 -14.88
C TYR A 144 -4.28 -7.45 -14.61
N VAL A 145 -3.10 -6.84 -14.58
CA VAL A 145 -2.92 -5.42 -14.26
C VAL A 145 -3.18 -4.55 -15.49
N VAL A 146 -4.14 -3.62 -15.38
CA VAL A 146 -4.56 -2.65 -16.41
C VAL A 146 -4.38 -1.21 -15.98
#